data_AF-A0A1X6YRA4-F1
#
_entry.id   AF-A0A1X6YRA4-F1
#
_cell.length_a   1.000
_cell.length_b   1.000
_cell.length_c   1.000
_cell.angle_alpha   90.00
_cell.angle_beta   90.00
_cell.angle_gamma   90.00
#
_symmetry.space_group_name_H-M   'P 1'
#
loop_
_entity.id
_entity.type
_entity.pdbx_description
1 polymer ?
#
loop_
_entity_poly.entity_id
_entity_poly.type
_entity_poly.pdbx_seq_one_letter_code
_entity_poly.pdbx_strand_id
1 'polypeptide(L)'
;MSDNPGKVLVLGADGFIGRHIAFGLREEGWQVLASARNTNSLSHMGFETLKADLTDPQTHDPDWWRPQIADISHVVIASGVLDASDAVYEAVHVTAPKALCEALPDDANAVLISAVGIDHSETRFARYRQKAEALAQDHNLTVLRAGLVLGGTSYGGSSLARALAAMPFCIPVVGDGKQTFNPIHAADLSRIVSHALKSDPSPTPTDIGGPETITQEQILQSYRRWFGLAPVRALKLPLWCAYLLGKIGDKMRLGPISSTAVAQLQSGVLAKPDFTNLPGTIHPRGFRTFLNARPAGTQDLWHARLYLMRPVLRIVLAVLWLASGLIGLFLPATEFLPLITNAPVSDAVLIALARIGGVADIVLGVLILRGWRPRLTTLLQALLVLGYTAAFTLLAPLLWLLPLGGLLKNLPILALIGILAILEKER
;
A
#
# COMPACT_ATOMS: atom_id res chain seq x y z
N MET A 1 7.36 -35.37 -20.15
CA MET A 1 6.40 -35.53 -19.04
C MET A 1 6.51 -34.25 -18.24
N SER A 2 5.52 -33.37 -18.32
CA SER A 2 5.50 -32.18 -17.46
C SER A 2 5.21 -32.66 -16.04
N ASP A 3 6.21 -32.70 -15.18
CA ASP A 3 6.00 -32.88 -13.75
C ASP A 3 5.05 -31.76 -13.31
N ASN A 4 3.80 -32.13 -13.06
CA ASN A 4 2.85 -31.22 -12.43
C ASN A 4 3.39 -30.99 -11.02
N PRO A 5 3.84 -29.77 -10.68
CA PRO A 5 4.50 -29.54 -9.40
C PRO A 5 3.53 -29.67 -8.21
N GLY A 6 2.23 -29.79 -8.47
CA GLY A 6 1.20 -30.03 -7.46
C GLY A 6 0.42 -28.77 -7.10
N LYS A 7 -0.20 -28.80 -5.92
CA LYS A 7 -1.03 -27.72 -5.39
C LYS A 7 -0.29 -26.96 -4.30
N VAL A 8 -0.36 -25.62 -4.34
CA VAL A 8 0.35 -24.72 -3.43
C VAL A 8 -0.59 -23.68 -2.86
N LEU A 9 -0.56 -23.48 -1.55
CA LEU A 9 -1.24 -22.38 -0.86
C LEU A 9 -0.33 -21.15 -0.84
N VAL A 10 -0.81 -20.01 -1.35
CA VAL A 10 -0.11 -18.72 -1.21
C VAL A 10 -0.87 -17.86 -0.19
N LEU A 11 -0.35 -17.80 1.04
CA LEU A 11 -0.88 -16.94 2.09
C LEU A 11 -0.45 -15.49 1.85
N GLY A 12 -1.42 -14.58 1.73
CA GLY A 12 -1.16 -13.18 1.38
C GLY A 12 -1.08 -12.93 -0.13
N ALA A 13 -1.77 -13.75 -0.94
CA ALA A 13 -1.78 -13.67 -2.40
C ALA A 13 -2.34 -12.35 -2.97
N ASP A 14 -3.10 -11.59 -2.18
CA ASP A 14 -3.62 -10.27 -2.60
C ASP A 14 -2.58 -9.13 -2.44
N GLY A 15 -1.50 -9.38 -1.69
CA GLY A 15 -0.38 -8.46 -1.50
C GLY A 15 0.47 -8.27 -2.75
N PHE A 16 1.41 -7.32 -2.74
CA PHE A 16 2.28 -7.08 -3.89
C PHE A 16 3.15 -8.30 -4.21
N ILE A 17 3.93 -8.80 -3.24
CA ILE A 17 4.83 -9.94 -3.42
C ILE A 17 4.03 -11.22 -3.65
N GLY A 18 3.06 -11.52 -2.77
CA GLY A 18 2.23 -12.71 -2.87
C GLY A 18 1.49 -12.84 -4.20
N ARG A 19 1.00 -11.74 -4.78
CA ARG A 19 0.34 -11.77 -6.10
C ARG A 19 1.33 -12.11 -7.23
N HIS A 20 2.53 -11.53 -7.21
CA HIS A 20 3.56 -11.88 -8.21
C HIS A 20 3.99 -13.34 -8.08
N ILE A 21 4.12 -13.85 -6.86
CA ILE A 21 4.41 -15.26 -6.61
C ILE A 21 3.28 -16.15 -7.13
N ALA A 22 2.01 -15.83 -6.81
CA ALA A 22 0.86 -16.61 -7.28
C ALA A 22 0.79 -16.69 -8.82
N PHE A 23 1.05 -15.59 -9.52
CA PHE A 23 1.11 -15.59 -10.99
C PHE A 23 2.31 -16.39 -11.51
N GLY A 24 3.51 -16.20 -10.95
CA GLY A 24 4.69 -16.91 -11.42
C GLY A 24 4.63 -18.42 -11.14
N LEU A 25 4.09 -18.85 -10.00
CA LEU A 25 3.84 -20.27 -9.72
C LEU A 25 2.84 -20.87 -10.70
N ARG A 26 1.76 -20.14 -11.04
CA ARG A 26 0.81 -20.58 -12.08
C ARG A 26 1.47 -20.70 -13.45
N GLU A 27 2.36 -19.78 -13.83
CA GLU A 27 3.15 -19.87 -15.06
C GLU A 27 4.08 -21.10 -15.07
N GLU A 28 4.60 -21.49 -13.92
CA GLU A 28 5.39 -22.72 -13.74
C GLU A 28 4.56 -24.01 -13.61
N GLY A 29 3.23 -23.92 -13.76
CA GLY A 29 2.33 -25.07 -13.79
C GLY A 29 1.73 -25.49 -12.45
N TRP A 30 2.00 -24.76 -11.36
CA TRP A 30 1.38 -25.03 -10.06
C TRP A 30 -0.12 -24.74 -10.05
N GLN A 31 -0.89 -25.56 -9.34
CA GLN A 31 -2.26 -25.23 -8.96
C GLN A 31 -2.24 -24.35 -7.71
N VAL A 32 -2.57 -23.07 -7.86
CA VAL A 32 -2.43 -22.09 -6.79
C VAL A 32 -3.76 -21.88 -6.06
N LEU A 33 -3.80 -22.25 -4.78
CA LEU A 33 -4.82 -21.80 -3.84
C LEU A 33 -4.41 -20.44 -3.26
N ALA A 34 -5.05 -19.37 -3.74
CA ALA A 34 -4.69 -17.99 -3.38
C ALA A 34 -5.47 -17.54 -2.13
N SER A 35 -4.76 -17.31 -1.02
CA SER A 35 -5.37 -16.92 0.25
C SER A 35 -5.27 -15.44 0.57
N ALA A 36 -6.40 -14.84 0.97
CA ALA A 36 -6.50 -13.44 1.37
C ALA A 36 -7.74 -13.16 2.24
N ARG A 37 -7.76 -11.97 2.88
CA ARG A 37 -8.93 -11.44 3.61
C ARG A 37 -10.16 -11.24 2.71
N ASN A 38 -9.92 -10.73 1.50
CA ASN A 38 -10.91 -10.54 0.45
C ASN A 38 -10.39 -11.20 -0.81
N THR A 39 -11.13 -12.19 -1.30
CA THR A 39 -10.72 -13.03 -2.42
C THR A 39 -11.41 -12.66 -3.74
N ASN A 40 -12.34 -11.70 -3.75
CA ASN A 40 -13.13 -11.38 -4.95
C ASN A 40 -12.24 -11.04 -6.15
N SER A 41 -11.21 -10.23 -5.93
CA SER A 41 -10.26 -9.83 -6.98
C SER A 41 -9.45 -11.03 -7.50
N LEU A 42 -8.98 -11.89 -6.60
CA LEU A 42 -8.23 -13.11 -6.95
C LEU A 42 -9.10 -14.12 -7.71
N SER A 43 -10.35 -14.30 -7.29
CA SER A 43 -11.32 -15.16 -7.97
C SER A 43 -11.61 -14.65 -9.38
N HIS A 44 -11.82 -13.33 -9.57
CA HIS A 44 -11.99 -12.73 -10.90
C HIS A 44 -10.72 -12.85 -11.78
N MET A 45 -9.54 -13.01 -11.18
CA MET A 45 -8.27 -13.30 -11.88
C MET A 45 -8.10 -14.80 -12.21
N GLY A 46 -9.08 -15.63 -11.88
CA GLY A 46 -9.10 -17.06 -12.19
C GLY A 46 -8.26 -17.93 -11.26
N PHE A 47 -8.04 -17.51 -10.00
CA PHE A 47 -7.44 -18.38 -8.99
C PHE A 47 -8.51 -19.16 -8.22
N GLU A 48 -8.19 -20.37 -7.79
CA GLU A 48 -8.85 -20.99 -6.65
C GLU A 48 -8.53 -20.13 -5.42
N THR A 49 -9.50 -19.87 -4.55
CA THR A 49 -9.30 -18.90 -3.46
C THR A 49 -9.69 -19.44 -2.10
N LEU A 50 -8.89 -19.08 -1.10
CA LEU A 50 -9.18 -19.31 0.29
C LEU A 50 -9.38 -18.00 1.03
N LYS A 51 -10.57 -17.79 1.61
CA LYS A 51 -10.82 -16.59 2.40
C LYS A 51 -10.32 -16.84 3.83
N ALA A 52 -9.18 -16.25 4.17
CA ALA A 52 -8.62 -16.28 5.51
C ALA A 52 -8.30 -14.85 5.96
N ASP A 53 -8.99 -14.38 6.99
CA ASP A 53 -8.58 -13.18 7.70
C ASP A 53 -7.70 -13.56 8.89
N LEU A 54 -6.40 -13.33 8.75
CA LEU A 54 -5.42 -13.71 9.76
C LEU A 54 -5.62 -12.98 11.10
N THR A 55 -6.45 -11.94 11.14
CA THR A 55 -6.84 -11.25 12.39
C THR A 55 -8.07 -11.86 13.06
N ASP A 56 -8.78 -12.75 12.38
CA ASP A 56 -9.92 -13.49 12.90
C ASP A 56 -9.42 -14.66 13.76
N PRO A 57 -9.88 -14.78 15.03
CA PRO A 57 -9.48 -15.86 15.93
C PRO A 57 -9.66 -17.27 15.36
N GLN A 58 -10.61 -17.50 14.45
CA GLN A 58 -10.77 -18.82 13.83
C GLN A 58 -9.52 -19.28 13.07
N THR A 59 -8.74 -18.34 12.51
CA THR A 59 -7.52 -18.64 11.76
C THR A 59 -6.32 -18.94 12.66
N HIS A 60 -6.50 -18.83 13.98
CA HIS A 60 -5.49 -19.13 14.99
C HIS A 60 -5.60 -20.57 15.50
N ASP A 61 -6.59 -21.32 15.00
CA ASP A 61 -6.83 -22.72 15.30
C ASP A 61 -6.36 -23.61 14.14
N PRO A 62 -5.41 -24.54 14.35
CA PRO A 62 -4.99 -25.50 13.33
C PRO A 62 -6.13 -26.32 12.75
N ASP A 63 -7.14 -26.67 13.56
CA ASP A 63 -8.24 -27.54 13.12
C ASP A 63 -9.16 -26.85 12.12
N TRP A 64 -9.19 -25.52 12.12
CA TRP A 64 -9.84 -24.74 11.07
C TRP A 64 -9.12 -24.93 9.72
N TRP A 65 -7.77 -24.93 9.72
CA TRP A 65 -6.97 -25.05 8.50
C TRP A 65 -7.00 -26.45 7.89
N ARG A 66 -6.96 -27.53 8.69
CA ARG A 66 -6.89 -28.93 8.22
C ARG A 66 -7.85 -29.27 7.06
N PRO A 67 -9.17 -29.01 7.13
CA PRO A 67 -10.08 -29.34 6.03
C PRO A 67 -9.86 -28.49 4.78
N GLN A 68 -9.26 -27.30 4.92
CA GLN A 68 -9.03 -26.35 3.82
C GLN A 68 -7.76 -26.65 3.02
N ILE A 69 -6.80 -27.35 3.63
CA ILE A 69 -5.48 -27.64 3.06
C ILE A 69 -5.24 -29.15 2.89
N ALA A 70 -6.29 -29.96 2.91
CA ALA A 70 -6.20 -31.43 2.90
C ALA A 70 -5.43 -32.01 1.70
N ASP A 71 -5.42 -31.32 0.56
CA ASP A 71 -4.70 -31.69 -0.67
C ASP A 71 -3.44 -30.83 -0.94
N ILE A 72 -2.94 -30.13 0.08
CA ILE A 72 -1.82 -29.18 -0.02
C ILE A 72 -0.65 -29.62 0.85
N SER A 73 0.48 -29.86 0.21
CA SER A 73 1.78 -30.10 0.86
C SER A 73 2.79 -28.97 0.64
N HIS A 74 2.40 -27.91 -0.08
CA HIS A 74 3.28 -26.79 -0.40
C HIS A 74 2.66 -25.46 0.01
N VAL A 75 3.41 -24.62 0.73
CA VAL A 75 2.90 -23.34 1.24
C VAL A 75 3.89 -22.21 1.00
N VAL A 76 3.41 -21.05 0.59
CA VAL A 76 4.17 -19.80 0.60
C VAL A 76 3.51 -18.82 1.56
N ILE A 77 4.25 -18.43 2.60
CA ILE A 77 3.85 -17.43 3.59
C ILE A 77 4.40 -16.08 3.12
N ALA A 78 3.61 -15.38 2.31
CA ALA A 78 3.89 -14.02 1.83
C ALA A 78 3.00 -12.96 2.50
N SER A 79 2.33 -13.31 3.60
CA SER A 79 1.58 -12.39 4.44
C SER A 79 2.53 -11.42 5.15
N GLY A 80 2.08 -10.19 5.34
CA GLY A 80 2.85 -9.20 6.07
C GLY A 80 2.21 -7.82 6.06
N VAL A 81 2.42 -7.11 7.17
CA VAL A 81 2.06 -5.70 7.36
C VAL A 81 3.29 -4.92 7.77
N LEU A 82 3.39 -3.68 7.28
CA LEU A 82 4.49 -2.75 7.58
C LEU A 82 4.13 -1.71 8.64
N ASP A 83 2.85 -1.41 8.81
CA ASP A 83 2.35 -0.50 9.83
C ASP A 83 0.95 -0.95 10.29
N ALA A 84 0.87 -1.40 11.54
CA ALA A 84 -0.32 -1.96 12.18
C ALA A 84 -0.15 -1.95 13.71
N SER A 85 -1.23 -2.24 14.45
CA SER A 85 -1.18 -2.46 15.90
C SER A 85 -0.46 -3.77 16.23
N ASP A 86 0.05 -3.90 17.46
CA ASP A 86 0.75 -5.12 17.92
C ASP A 86 -0.12 -6.37 17.80
N ALA A 87 -1.43 -6.26 18.07
CA ALA A 87 -2.38 -7.38 17.90
C ALA A 87 -2.47 -7.85 16.44
N VAL A 88 -2.51 -6.93 15.47
CA VAL A 88 -2.53 -7.29 14.03
C VAL A 88 -1.19 -7.85 13.59
N TYR A 89 -0.08 -7.30 14.11
CA TYR A 89 1.25 -7.83 13.84
C TYR A 89 1.42 -9.27 14.33
N GLU A 90 1.05 -9.55 15.58
CA GLU A 90 1.10 -10.89 16.18
C GLU A 90 0.24 -11.87 15.36
N ALA A 91 -1.00 -11.48 15.06
CA ALA A 91 -1.92 -12.34 14.32
C ALA A 91 -1.43 -12.67 12.90
N VAL A 92 -0.94 -11.66 12.15
CA VAL A 92 -0.54 -11.81 10.73
C VAL A 92 0.82 -12.48 10.54
N HIS A 93 1.79 -12.20 11.42
CA HIS A 93 3.16 -12.69 11.26
C HIS A 93 3.47 -13.93 12.11
N VAL A 94 2.72 -14.19 13.18
CA VAL A 94 3.03 -15.25 14.15
C VAL A 94 1.86 -16.21 14.30
N THR A 95 0.74 -15.79 14.88
CA THR A 95 -0.30 -16.71 15.37
C THR A 95 -0.98 -17.50 14.24
N ALA A 96 -1.47 -16.82 13.19
CA ALA A 96 -2.15 -17.51 12.11
C ALA A 96 -1.20 -18.34 11.22
N PRO A 97 0.01 -17.85 10.85
CA PRO A 97 1.02 -18.69 10.20
C PRO A 97 1.42 -19.91 11.02
N LYS A 98 1.53 -19.78 12.36
CA LYS A 98 1.81 -20.90 13.25
C LYS A 98 0.72 -21.97 13.17
N ALA A 99 -0.54 -21.56 13.33
CA ALA A 99 -1.68 -22.48 13.25
C ALA A 99 -1.75 -23.19 11.90
N LEU A 100 -1.43 -22.49 10.81
CA LEU A 100 -1.31 -23.09 9.49
C LEU A 100 -0.18 -24.14 9.44
N CYS A 101 0.99 -23.85 9.99
CA CYS A 101 2.11 -24.80 10.03
C CYS A 101 1.80 -26.04 10.87
N GLU A 102 1.10 -25.89 11.99
CA GLU A 102 0.63 -27.01 12.85
C GLU A 102 -0.47 -27.87 12.18
N ALA A 103 -1.13 -27.35 11.15
CA ALA A 103 -2.15 -28.05 10.39
C ALA A 103 -1.59 -28.82 9.18
N LEU A 104 -0.37 -28.48 8.73
CA LEU A 104 0.29 -29.14 7.61
C LEU A 104 0.75 -30.56 7.98
N PRO A 105 0.87 -31.46 6.99
CA PRO A 105 1.52 -32.75 7.20
C PRO A 105 3.04 -32.56 7.44
N ASP A 106 3.67 -33.53 8.10
CA ASP A 106 5.09 -33.47 8.50
C ASP A 106 6.06 -33.34 7.32
N ASP A 107 5.67 -33.81 6.13
CA ASP A 107 6.45 -33.74 4.88
C ASP A 107 6.14 -32.51 4.02
N ALA A 108 5.32 -31.57 4.53
CA ALA A 108 5.02 -30.34 3.81
C ALA A 108 6.25 -29.45 3.66
N ASN A 109 6.37 -28.81 2.50
CA ASN A 109 7.40 -27.80 2.25
C ASN A 109 6.77 -26.40 2.28
N ALA A 110 7.22 -25.57 3.22
CA ALA A 110 6.78 -24.19 3.29
C ALA A 110 7.93 -23.20 3.12
N VAL A 111 7.63 -22.08 2.45
CA VAL A 111 8.55 -20.96 2.25
C VAL A 111 8.00 -19.73 2.95
N LEU A 112 8.75 -19.20 3.90
CA LEU A 112 8.48 -17.93 4.56
C LEU A 112 9.21 -16.78 3.85
N ILE A 113 8.44 -15.78 3.38
CA ILE A 113 9.01 -14.53 2.88
C ILE A 113 9.23 -13.56 4.04
N SER A 114 10.50 -13.40 4.43
CA SER A 114 10.97 -12.45 5.43
C SER A 114 11.62 -11.22 4.76
N ALA A 115 12.32 -10.39 5.53
CA ALA A 115 12.96 -9.17 5.08
C ALA A 115 14.40 -9.06 5.59
N VAL A 116 15.28 -8.48 4.77
CA VAL A 116 16.64 -8.11 5.20
C VAL A 116 16.64 -6.92 6.16
N GLY A 117 17.74 -6.72 6.89
CA GLY A 117 17.93 -5.55 7.75
C GLY A 117 17.14 -5.60 9.07
N ILE A 118 16.54 -6.75 9.40
CA ILE A 118 15.77 -6.92 10.64
C ILE A 118 16.67 -7.21 11.86
N ASP A 119 17.85 -7.79 11.68
CA ASP A 119 18.74 -8.21 12.79
C ASP A 119 19.27 -7.05 13.64
N HIS A 120 19.37 -5.86 13.05
CA HIS A 120 19.93 -4.67 13.69
C HIS A 120 18.87 -3.57 13.87
N SER A 121 17.59 -3.94 13.84
CA SER A 121 16.47 -2.99 13.86
C SER A 121 15.51 -3.29 15.01
N GLU A 122 15.27 -2.30 15.86
CA GLU A 122 14.33 -2.39 16.99
C GLU A 122 12.89 -1.99 16.62
N THR A 123 12.62 -1.82 15.32
CA THR A 123 11.28 -1.45 14.85
C THR A 123 10.29 -2.58 15.14
N ARG A 124 9.01 -2.22 15.34
CA ARG A 124 7.92 -3.21 15.50
C ARG A 124 7.96 -4.24 14.36
N PHE A 125 8.08 -3.77 13.12
CA PHE A 125 8.20 -4.62 11.95
C PHE A 125 9.31 -5.68 12.08
N ALA A 126 10.53 -5.27 12.45
CA ALA A 126 11.67 -6.17 12.59
C ALA A 126 11.46 -7.21 13.69
N ARG A 127 10.97 -6.80 14.87
CA ARG A 127 10.69 -7.73 15.99
C ARG A 127 9.71 -8.82 15.60
N TYR A 128 8.63 -8.46 14.90
CA TYR A 128 7.62 -9.45 14.48
C TYR A 128 8.09 -10.34 13.32
N ARG A 129 8.97 -9.84 12.44
CA ARG A 129 9.64 -10.69 11.44
C ARG A 129 10.59 -11.69 12.08
N GLN A 130 11.36 -11.28 13.08
CA GLN A 130 12.22 -12.20 13.84
C GLN A 130 11.40 -13.29 14.56
N LYS A 131 10.25 -12.95 15.16
CA LYS A 131 9.33 -13.96 15.71
C LYS A 131 8.83 -14.94 14.65
N ALA A 132 8.51 -14.46 13.44
CA ALA A 132 8.11 -15.33 12.34
C ALA A 132 9.25 -16.25 11.86
N GLU A 133 10.51 -15.79 11.91
CA GLU A 133 11.66 -16.62 11.59
C GLU A 133 11.94 -17.69 12.66
N ALA A 134 11.67 -17.39 13.95
CA ALA A 134 11.73 -18.40 15.00
C ALA A 134 10.71 -19.53 14.75
N LEU A 135 9.48 -19.18 14.33
CA LEU A 135 8.48 -20.17 13.90
C LEU A 135 8.99 -21.04 12.75
N ALA A 136 9.71 -20.45 11.79
CA ALA A 136 10.27 -21.20 10.68
C ALA A 136 11.34 -22.22 11.11
N GLN A 137 12.08 -21.93 12.19
CA GLN A 137 13.00 -22.90 12.79
C GLN A 137 12.25 -24.06 13.45
N ASP A 138 11.18 -23.76 14.19
CA ASP A 138 10.38 -24.76 14.90
C ASP A 138 9.68 -25.75 13.95
N HIS A 139 9.27 -25.28 12.77
CA HIS A 139 8.54 -26.08 11.77
C HIS A 139 9.37 -26.45 10.53
N ASN A 140 10.69 -26.25 10.55
CA ASN A 140 11.59 -26.58 9.45
C ASN A 140 11.17 -25.95 8.09
N LEU A 141 10.82 -24.66 8.08
CA LEU A 141 10.40 -23.94 6.88
C LEU A 141 11.60 -23.28 6.19
N THR A 142 11.57 -23.18 4.86
CA THR A 142 12.58 -22.38 4.14
C THR A 142 12.36 -20.89 4.37
N VAL A 143 13.39 -20.16 4.82
CA VAL A 143 13.28 -18.71 5.06
C VAL A 143 14.03 -17.90 4.01
N LEU A 144 13.30 -17.06 3.28
CA LEU A 144 13.86 -16.15 2.27
C LEU A 144 13.73 -14.69 2.74
N ARG A 145 14.84 -14.08 3.13
CA ARG A 145 14.91 -12.66 3.49
C ARG A 145 15.04 -11.80 2.24
N ALA A 146 13.92 -11.29 1.75
CA ALA A 146 13.94 -10.47 0.55
C ALA A 146 14.42 -9.03 0.84
N GLY A 147 15.28 -8.50 -0.05
CA GLY A 147 15.62 -7.09 -0.12
C GLY A 147 14.48 -6.23 -0.70
N LEU A 148 14.85 -5.18 -1.44
CA LEU A 148 13.86 -4.38 -2.17
C LEU A 148 13.31 -5.17 -3.36
N VAL A 149 12.08 -5.65 -3.24
CA VAL A 149 11.36 -6.32 -4.36
C VAL A 149 10.71 -5.29 -5.26
N LEU A 150 11.06 -5.31 -6.55
CA LEU A 150 10.49 -4.46 -7.59
C LEU A 150 9.80 -5.28 -8.66
N GLY A 151 8.90 -4.69 -9.44
CA GLY A 151 8.24 -5.39 -10.53
C GLY A 151 7.76 -4.43 -11.61
N GLY A 152 7.08 -4.98 -12.63
CA GLY A 152 6.39 -4.17 -13.64
C GLY A 152 5.34 -3.25 -13.01
N THR A 153 4.60 -3.76 -12.03
CA THR A 153 3.70 -3.00 -11.15
C THR A 153 4.45 -2.42 -9.96
N SER A 154 3.85 -1.45 -9.26
CA SER A 154 4.42 -0.87 -8.04
C SER A 154 3.42 -0.85 -6.89
N TYR A 155 3.95 -0.86 -5.67
CA TYR A 155 3.19 -0.73 -4.43
C TYR A 155 4.08 -0.11 -3.34
N GLY A 156 3.46 0.66 -2.44
CA GLY A 156 4.13 1.27 -1.28
C GLY A 156 5.41 2.02 -1.68
N GLY A 157 6.55 1.64 -1.11
CA GLY A 157 7.83 2.30 -1.32
C GLY A 157 8.26 2.38 -2.80
N SER A 158 7.95 1.37 -3.61
CA SER A 158 8.26 1.39 -5.05
C SER A 158 7.40 2.41 -5.82
N SER A 159 6.13 2.59 -5.44
CA SER A 159 5.26 3.64 -5.98
C SER A 159 5.76 5.03 -5.59
N LEU A 160 6.18 5.19 -4.32
CA LEU A 160 6.78 6.44 -3.84
C LEU A 160 8.08 6.77 -4.60
N ALA A 161 8.99 5.80 -4.77
CA ALA A 161 10.23 5.99 -5.52
C ALA A 161 9.98 6.45 -6.97
N ARG A 162 9.00 5.83 -7.65
CA ARG A 162 8.56 6.25 -8.99
C ARG A 162 8.03 7.70 -8.97
N ALA A 163 7.25 8.05 -7.96
CA ALA A 163 6.70 9.40 -7.82
C ALA A 163 7.77 10.47 -7.59
N LEU A 164 8.72 10.20 -6.69
CA LEU A 164 9.85 11.09 -6.43
C LEU A 164 10.72 11.30 -7.69
N ALA A 165 10.93 10.24 -8.48
CA ALA A 165 11.66 10.32 -9.75
C ALA A 165 10.95 11.18 -10.82
N ALA A 166 9.61 11.27 -10.77
CA ALA A 166 8.79 12.02 -11.72
C ALA A 166 8.57 13.51 -11.35
N MET A 167 9.09 13.98 -10.21
CA MET A 167 8.98 15.38 -9.80
C MET A 167 9.62 16.34 -10.82
N PRO A 168 9.06 17.53 -11.07
CA PRO A 168 9.49 18.39 -12.17
C PRO A 168 10.88 19.02 -11.96
N PHE A 169 11.20 19.47 -10.74
CA PHE A 169 12.37 20.35 -10.50
C PHE A 169 13.56 19.67 -9.82
N CYS A 170 13.32 18.67 -8.97
CA CYS A 170 14.37 17.94 -8.26
C CYS A 170 13.89 16.54 -7.89
N ILE A 171 14.82 15.65 -7.56
CA ILE A 171 14.52 14.31 -7.02
C ILE A 171 14.88 14.31 -5.53
N PRO A 172 13.91 14.30 -4.60
CA PRO A 172 14.23 14.21 -3.18
C PRO A 172 14.79 12.82 -2.84
N VAL A 173 15.93 12.81 -2.15
CA VAL A 173 16.58 11.61 -1.61
C VAL A 173 16.75 11.78 -0.10
N VAL A 174 16.65 10.68 0.67
CA VAL A 174 16.74 10.72 2.12
C VAL A 174 18.21 10.70 2.54
N GLY A 175 18.61 11.62 3.42
CA GLY A 175 20.01 11.76 3.82
C GLY A 175 20.87 12.20 2.65
N ASP A 176 21.98 11.49 2.42
CA ASP A 176 22.92 11.78 1.32
C ASP A 176 22.61 11.03 0.02
N GLY A 177 21.59 10.17 0.01
CA GLY A 177 21.17 9.34 -1.13
C GLY A 177 22.09 8.15 -1.44
N LYS A 178 23.10 7.88 -0.60
CA LYS A 178 24.10 6.82 -0.81
C LYS A 178 23.71 5.46 -0.23
N GLN A 179 22.56 5.35 0.43
CA GLN A 179 22.07 4.06 0.94
C GLN A 179 22.02 3.07 -0.22
N THR A 180 22.61 1.90 -0.02
CA THR A 180 22.77 0.87 -1.04
C THR A 180 21.66 -0.17 -0.96
N PHE A 181 21.26 -0.65 -2.13
CA PHE A 181 20.25 -1.67 -2.34
C PHE A 181 20.79 -2.64 -3.39
N ASN A 182 20.25 -3.85 -3.42
CA ASN A 182 20.38 -4.77 -4.54
C ASN A 182 18.99 -5.31 -4.90
N PRO A 183 18.18 -4.54 -5.64
CA PRO A 183 16.78 -4.89 -5.85
C PRO A 183 16.62 -6.19 -6.64
N ILE A 184 15.65 -7.02 -6.24
CA ILE A 184 15.26 -8.23 -6.99
C ILE A 184 13.94 -7.99 -7.72
N HIS A 185 13.83 -8.49 -8.95
CA HIS A 185 12.57 -8.45 -9.68
C HIS A 185 11.60 -9.52 -9.14
N ALA A 186 10.32 -9.18 -8.98
CA ALA A 186 9.31 -10.05 -8.39
C ALA A 186 9.12 -11.36 -9.16
N ALA A 187 9.25 -11.34 -10.49
CA ALA A 187 9.25 -12.57 -11.30
C ALA A 187 10.47 -13.46 -11.03
N ASP A 188 11.64 -12.88 -10.75
CA ASP A 188 12.85 -13.67 -10.45
C ASP A 188 12.73 -14.25 -9.04
N LEU A 189 12.20 -13.47 -8.09
CA LEU A 189 11.83 -13.96 -6.76
C LEU A 189 10.83 -15.12 -6.83
N SER A 190 9.82 -15.05 -7.70
CA SER A 190 8.85 -16.14 -7.86
C SER A 190 9.50 -17.46 -8.30
N ARG A 191 10.51 -17.40 -9.18
CA ARG A 191 11.25 -18.60 -9.61
C ARG A 191 12.10 -19.18 -8.48
N ILE A 192 12.73 -18.31 -7.69
CA ILE A 192 13.46 -18.73 -6.47
C ILE A 192 12.50 -19.42 -5.50
N VAL A 193 11.30 -18.87 -5.29
CA VAL A 193 10.27 -19.48 -4.43
C VAL A 193 9.82 -20.83 -4.97
N SER A 194 9.56 -20.95 -6.28
CA SER A 194 9.20 -22.23 -6.91
C SER A 194 10.29 -23.28 -6.74
N HIS A 195 11.55 -22.88 -6.86
CA HIS A 195 12.69 -23.77 -6.61
C HIS A 195 12.78 -24.17 -5.14
N ALA A 196 12.64 -23.22 -4.21
CA ALA A 196 12.66 -23.49 -2.77
C ALA A 196 11.56 -24.49 -2.36
N LEU A 197 10.38 -24.41 -2.98
CA LEU A 197 9.28 -25.37 -2.75
C LEU A 197 9.60 -26.80 -3.23
N LYS A 198 10.59 -26.98 -4.11
CA LYS A 198 11.00 -28.27 -4.67
C LYS A 198 12.29 -28.81 -4.06
N SER A 199 12.95 -28.02 -3.21
CA SER A 199 14.22 -28.35 -2.56
C SER A 199 13.99 -28.72 -1.10
N ASP A 200 14.96 -29.40 -0.49
CA ASP A 200 14.92 -29.70 0.94
C ASP A 200 14.79 -28.40 1.76
N PRO A 201 13.92 -28.35 2.77
CA PRO A 201 13.72 -27.14 3.55
C PRO A 201 14.99 -26.66 4.25
N SER A 202 15.17 -25.34 4.29
CA SER A 202 16.31 -24.71 4.98
C SER A 202 15.85 -23.64 5.98
N PRO A 203 15.78 -23.97 7.29
CA PRO A 203 15.34 -23.03 8.32
C PRO A 203 16.34 -21.89 8.59
N THR A 204 17.56 -22.00 8.07
CA THR A 204 18.54 -20.91 8.11
C THR A 204 18.12 -19.79 7.16
N PRO A 205 17.90 -18.55 7.65
CA PRO A 205 17.51 -17.44 6.79
C PRO A 205 18.52 -17.17 5.69
N THR A 206 18.04 -17.16 4.44
CA THR A 206 18.84 -16.84 3.26
C THR A 206 18.42 -15.49 2.69
N ASP A 207 19.39 -14.58 2.56
CA ASP A 207 19.18 -13.28 1.95
C ASP A 207 18.95 -13.40 0.44
N ILE A 208 17.95 -12.70 -0.08
CA ILE A 208 17.59 -12.69 -1.50
C ILE A 208 17.57 -11.25 -2.02
N GLY A 209 18.50 -10.96 -2.92
CA GLY A 209 18.62 -9.69 -3.65
C GLY A 209 18.98 -9.92 -5.11
N GLY A 210 19.05 -8.85 -5.89
CA GLY A 210 19.58 -8.87 -7.24
C GLY A 210 21.12 -8.86 -7.26
N PRO A 211 21.74 -9.11 -8.43
CA PRO A 211 23.20 -9.07 -8.58
C PRO A 211 23.78 -7.66 -8.69
N GLU A 212 22.94 -6.64 -8.91
CA GLU A 212 23.38 -5.24 -9.09
C GLU A 212 23.17 -4.44 -7.81
N THR A 213 24.28 -4.00 -7.20
CA THR A 213 24.24 -3.01 -6.10
C THR A 213 24.08 -1.60 -6.67
N ILE A 214 23.09 -0.87 -6.15
CA ILE A 214 22.70 0.45 -6.63
C ILE A 214 22.29 1.35 -5.45
N THR A 215 22.58 2.65 -5.51
CA THR A 215 22.19 3.60 -4.45
C THR A 215 20.75 4.08 -4.59
N GLN A 216 20.17 4.64 -3.53
CA GLN A 216 18.88 5.32 -3.57
C GLN A 216 18.82 6.34 -4.71
N GLU A 217 19.79 7.25 -4.77
CA GLU A 217 19.85 8.28 -5.81
C GLU A 217 19.86 7.68 -7.22
N GLN A 218 20.66 6.62 -7.42
CA GLN A 218 20.77 5.96 -8.72
C GLN A 218 19.47 5.23 -9.13
N ILE A 219 18.74 4.63 -8.18
CA ILE A 219 17.41 4.05 -8.45
C ILE A 219 16.46 5.13 -8.98
N LEU A 220 16.36 6.27 -8.30
CA LEU A 220 15.43 7.33 -8.69
C LEU A 220 15.83 7.99 -10.02
N GLN A 221 17.13 8.21 -10.25
CA GLN A 221 17.63 8.68 -11.55
C GLN A 221 17.34 7.69 -12.68
N SER A 222 17.44 6.39 -12.41
CA SER A 222 17.14 5.34 -13.41
C SER A 222 15.66 5.32 -13.77
N TYR A 223 14.75 5.44 -12.79
CA TYR A 223 13.32 5.59 -13.06
C TYR A 223 13.03 6.85 -13.88
N ARG A 224 13.65 7.98 -13.53
CA ARG A 224 13.47 9.24 -14.27
C ARG A 224 13.89 9.10 -15.74
N ARG A 225 15.04 8.48 -15.99
CA ARG A 225 15.52 8.20 -17.35
C ARG A 225 14.58 7.25 -18.08
N TRP A 226 14.12 6.20 -17.40
CA TRP A 226 13.19 5.22 -17.96
C TRP A 226 11.85 5.86 -18.35
N PHE A 227 11.37 6.86 -17.59
CA PHE A 227 10.22 7.67 -17.95
C PHE A 227 10.45 8.63 -19.13
N GLY A 228 11.67 8.77 -19.64
CA GLY A 228 12.02 9.71 -20.69
C GLY A 228 12.02 11.18 -20.24
N LEU A 229 12.15 11.45 -18.92
CA LEU A 229 12.15 12.81 -18.38
C LEU A 229 13.56 13.41 -18.40
N ALA A 230 13.65 14.71 -18.70
CA ALA A 230 14.91 15.46 -18.68
C ALA A 230 15.58 15.37 -17.29
N PRO A 231 16.91 15.21 -17.19
CA PRO A 231 17.59 15.00 -15.92
C PRO A 231 17.42 16.20 -14.97
N VAL A 232 17.30 15.93 -13.67
CA VAL A 232 17.30 16.95 -12.61
C VAL A 232 18.18 16.51 -11.44
N ARG A 233 18.58 17.47 -10.61
CA ARG A 233 19.48 17.21 -9.47
C ARG A 233 18.74 16.50 -8.33
N ALA A 234 19.47 15.66 -7.61
CA ALA A 234 19.00 15.10 -6.36
C ALA A 234 19.01 16.18 -5.27
N LEU A 235 17.89 16.30 -4.54
CA LEU A 235 17.76 17.15 -3.37
C LEU A 235 17.91 16.28 -2.12
N LYS A 236 19.02 16.47 -1.40
CA LYS A 236 19.32 15.74 -0.17
C LYS A 236 18.45 16.27 0.96
N LEU A 237 17.52 15.43 1.42
CA LEU A 237 16.67 15.73 2.57
C LEU A 237 17.40 15.35 3.85
N PRO A 238 17.68 16.30 4.75
CA PRO A 238 18.24 15.98 6.07
C PRO A 238 17.39 14.92 6.79
N LEU A 239 18.04 14.02 7.53
CA LEU A 239 17.35 12.90 8.18
C LEU A 239 16.23 13.36 9.12
N TRP A 240 16.42 14.46 9.84
CA TRP A 240 15.38 15.02 10.72
C TRP A 240 14.12 15.42 9.95
N CYS A 241 14.25 15.95 8.73
CA CYS A 241 13.11 16.25 7.86
C CYS A 241 12.37 14.97 7.47
N ALA A 242 13.12 13.92 7.09
CA ALA A 242 12.54 12.64 6.72
C ALA A 242 11.77 12.00 7.90
N TYR A 243 12.34 12.03 9.11
CA TYR A 243 11.65 11.57 10.31
C TYR A 243 10.39 12.38 10.64
N LEU A 244 10.42 13.71 10.47
CA LEU A 244 9.26 14.56 10.66
C LEU A 244 8.14 14.23 9.66
N LEU A 245 8.49 14.09 8.37
CA LEU A 245 7.54 13.68 7.33
C LEU A 245 6.97 12.28 7.62
N GLY A 246 7.80 11.35 8.10
CA GLY A 246 7.36 10.03 8.54
C GLY A 246 6.32 10.11 9.67
N LYS A 247 6.57 10.91 10.72
CA LYS A 247 5.62 11.10 11.83
C LYS A 247 4.29 11.73 11.39
N ILE A 248 4.35 12.71 10.47
CA ILE A 248 3.16 13.31 9.88
C ILE A 248 2.40 12.26 9.07
N GLY A 249 3.13 11.46 8.29
CA GLY A 249 2.61 10.36 7.50
C GLY A 249 1.90 9.30 8.33
N ASP A 250 2.46 8.90 9.47
CA ASP A 250 1.81 7.97 10.42
C ASP A 250 0.48 8.57 10.95
N LYS A 251 0.49 9.83 11.36
CA LYS A 251 -0.69 10.53 11.91
C LYS A 251 -1.81 10.71 10.88
N MET A 252 -1.45 10.92 9.63
CA MET A 252 -2.36 11.15 8.50
C MET A 252 -2.64 9.89 7.67
N ARG A 253 -2.01 8.75 7.99
CA ARG A 253 -2.09 7.48 7.27
C ARG A 253 -1.75 7.63 5.78
N LEU A 254 -0.56 8.15 5.49
CA LEU A 254 -0.08 8.43 4.12
C LEU A 254 0.67 7.25 3.46
N GLY A 255 0.40 6.02 3.89
CA GLY A 255 0.94 4.80 3.27
C GLY A 255 2.46 4.69 3.43
N PRO A 256 3.26 4.74 2.33
CA PRO A 256 4.71 4.52 2.39
C PRO A 256 5.50 5.68 2.99
N ILE A 257 4.88 6.84 3.22
CA ILE A 257 5.49 7.91 4.01
C ILE A 257 5.20 7.61 5.47
N SER A 258 6.10 6.90 6.14
CA SER A 258 5.94 6.48 7.54
C SER A 258 7.28 6.54 8.29
N SER A 259 7.22 6.65 9.62
CA SER A 259 8.44 6.61 10.44
C SER A 259 9.15 5.26 10.34
N THR A 260 8.39 4.16 10.19
CA THR A 260 8.94 2.81 10.00
C THR A 260 9.70 2.69 8.69
N ALA A 261 9.18 3.24 7.57
CA ALA A 261 9.88 3.21 6.29
C ALA A 261 11.22 3.98 6.34
N VAL A 262 11.25 5.13 7.03
CA VAL A 262 12.49 5.90 7.21
C VAL A 262 13.49 5.13 8.08
N ALA A 263 13.05 4.53 9.19
CA ALA A 263 13.92 3.74 10.06
C ALA A 263 14.49 2.52 9.34
N GLN A 264 13.66 1.78 8.59
CA GLN A 264 14.09 0.62 7.81
C GLN A 264 15.10 1.00 6.72
N LEU A 265 14.90 2.14 6.06
CA LEU A 265 15.89 2.66 5.12
C LEU A 265 17.25 2.96 5.77
N GLN A 266 17.27 3.38 7.04
CA GLN A 266 18.52 3.64 7.79
C GLN A 266 19.16 2.37 8.36
N SER A 267 18.37 1.35 8.71
CA SER A 267 18.90 0.06 9.20
C SER A 267 19.67 -0.73 8.13
N GLY A 268 19.52 -0.36 6.85
CA GLY A 268 20.19 -1.02 5.73
C GLY A 268 19.32 -2.08 5.09
N VAL A 269 19.32 -2.10 3.76
CA VAL A 269 18.41 -2.92 2.92
C VAL A 269 19.17 -3.69 1.83
N LEU A 270 20.49 -3.77 1.99
CA LEU A 270 21.38 -4.53 1.13
C LEU A 270 21.34 -5.99 1.58
N ALA A 271 20.79 -6.85 0.73
CA ALA A 271 20.84 -8.30 0.90
C ALA A 271 22.25 -8.82 0.59
N LYS A 272 22.67 -9.89 1.25
CA LYS A 272 23.90 -10.63 0.93
C LYS A 272 23.57 -11.99 0.31
N PRO A 273 23.03 -12.02 -0.93
CA PRO A 273 22.58 -13.27 -1.51
C PRO A 273 23.75 -14.20 -1.83
N ASP A 274 23.54 -15.48 -1.60
CA ASP A 274 24.40 -16.55 -2.09
C ASP A 274 23.67 -17.28 -3.22
N PHE A 275 24.19 -17.13 -4.45
CA PHE A 275 23.60 -17.75 -5.63
C PHE A 275 24.24 -19.11 -5.98
N THR A 276 25.24 -19.58 -5.21
CA THR A 276 26.02 -20.79 -5.55
C THR A 276 25.16 -22.05 -5.66
N ASN A 277 24.12 -22.15 -4.85
CA ASN A 277 23.21 -23.30 -4.82
C ASN A 277 21.99 -23.14 -5.73
N LEU A 278 21.84 -22.00 -6.43
CA LEU A 278 20.73 -21.83 -7.38
C LEU A 278 21.08 -22.50 -8.72
N PRO A 279 20.12 -23.21 -9.34
CA PRO A 279 20.29 -23.72 -10.69
C PRO A 279 20.70 -22.60 -11.66
N GLY A 280 21.52 -22.91 -12.65
CA GLY A 280 21.95 -21.95 -13.68
C GLY A 280 20.79 -21.21 -14.37
N THR A 281 19.61 -21.83 -14.45
CA THR A 281 18.37 -21.28 -15.00
C THR A 281 17.70 -20.21 -14.11
N ILE A 282 18.08 -20.12 -12.83
CA ILE A 282 17.50 -19.23 -11.82
C ILE A 282 18.55 -18.21 -11.36
N HIS A 283 19.00 -17.37 -12.29
CA HIS A 283 19.84 -16.21 -12.00
C HIS A 283 19.00 -14.93 -12.03
N PRO A 284 18.89 -14.19 -10.89
CA PRO A 284 18.15 -12.94 -10.87
C PRO A 284 18.76 -11.89 -11.79
N ARG A 285 17.91 -11.10 -12.44
CA ARG A 285 18.36 -10.00 -13.30
C ARG A 285 18.79 -8.81 -12.46
N GLY A 286 19.83 -8.11 -12.92
CA GLY A 286 20.21 -6.80 -12.38
C GLY A 286 19.09 -5.77 -12.54
N PHE A 287 19.09 -4.77 -11.67
CA PHE A 287 18.07 -3.71 -11.64
C PHE A 287 17.90 -3.02 -12.99
N ARG A 288 19.00 -2.61 -13.63
CA ARG A 288 18.95 -1.96 -14.95
C ARG A 288 18.44 -2.90 -16.03
N THR A 289 18.80 -4.18 -15.95
CA THR A 289 18.36 -5.19 -16.93
C THR A 289 16.84 -5.36 -16.90
N PHE A 290 16.24 -5.53 -15.71
CA PHE A 290 14.78 -5.67 -15.65
C PHE A 290 14.04 -4.33 -15.86
N LEU A 291 14.63 -3.19 -15.51
CA LEU A 291 14.03 -1.87 -15.78
C LEU A 291 13.96 -1.62 -17.30
N ASN A 292 15.02 -1.96 -18.03
CA ASN A 292 15.12 -1.80 -19.49
C ASN A 292 14.47 -2.93 -20.29
N ALA A 293 13.94 -3.97 -19.63
CA ALA A 293 13.27 -5.09 -20.29
C ALA A 293 11.97 -4.67 -21.01
N ARG A 294 11.41 -3.52 -20.65
CA ARG A 294 10.28 -2.89 -21.36
C ARG A 294 10.41 -1.36 -21.34
N PRO A 295 9.84 -0.65 -22.32
CA PRO A 295 9.70 0.80 -22.23
C PRO A 295 8.70 1.20 -21.13
N ALA A 296 8.86 2.41 -20.59
CA ALA A 296 7.83 3.05 -19.76
C ALA A 296 6.61 3.39 -20.62
N GLY A 297 5.41 3.01 -20.15
CA GLY A 297 4.16 3.37 -20.79
C GLY A 297 3.53 4.63 -20.18
N THR A 298 2.49 5.14 -20.83
CA THR A 298 1.69 6.27 -20.34
C THR A 298 1.19 6.04 -18.92
N GLN A 299 0.73 4.82 -18.62
CA GLN A 299 0.25 4.43 -17.29
C GLN A 299 1.33 4.53 -16.19
N ASP A 300 2.59 4.20 -16.50
CA ASP A 300 3.69 4.26 -15.53
C ASP A 300 3.98 5.71 -15.14
N LEU A 301 4.02 6.59 -16.15
CA LEU A 301 4.29 8.02 -15.96
C LEU A 301 3.12 8.73 -15.28
N TRP A 302 1.89 8.44 -15.68
CA TRP A 302 0.69 9.01 -15.05
C TRP A 302 0.60 8.59 -13.58
N HIS A 303 0.78 7.30 -13.29
CA HIS A 303 0.80 6.81 -11.93
C HIS A 303 1.89 7.52 -11.11
N ALA A 304 3.12 7.62 -11.62
CA ALA A 304 4.20 8.31 -10.93
C ALA A 304 3.87 9.79 -10.61
N ARG A 305 3.33 10.54 -11.58
CA ARG A 305 2.97 11.95 -11.40
C ARG A 305 1.78 12.17 -10.45
N LEU A 306 0.79 11.29 -10.54
CA LEU A 306 -0.45 11.40 -9.78
C LEU A 306 -0.37 10.77 -8.39
N TYR A 307 0.65 9.95 -8.11
CA TYR A 307 0.77 9.24 -6.84
C TYR A 307 0.70 10.19 -5.62
N LEU A 308 1.42 11.32 -5.68
CA LEU A 308 1.41 12.33 -4.61
C LEU A 308 0.18 13.24 -4.64
N MET A 309 -0.71 13.11 -5.63
CA MET A 309 -1.96 13.87 -5.65
C MET A 309 -2.95 13.36 -4.61
N ARG A 310 -2.86 12.11 -4.16
CA ARG A 310 -3.71 11.59 -3.08
C ARG A 310 -3.60 12.41 -1.79
N PRO A 311 -2.42 12.60 -1.17
CA PRO A 311 -2.30 13.45 0.01
C PRO A 311 -2.67 14.91 -0.27
N VAL A 312 -2.33 15.44 -1.46
CA VAL A 312 -2.68 16.81 -1.84
C VAL A 312 -4.20 17.01 -1.90
N LEU A 313 -4.92 16.14 -2.60
CA LEU A 313 -6.38 16.20 -2.71
C LEU A 313 -7.05 16.05 -1.34
N ARG A 314 -6.56 15.15 -0.50
CA ARG A 314 -7.05 14.98 0.88
C ARG A 314 -6.87 16.27 1.69
N ILE A 315 -5.70 16.91 1.63
CA ILE A 315 -5.44 18.17 2.33
C ILE A 315 -6.30 19.30 1.78
N VAL A 316 -6.37 19.45 0.46
CA VAL A 316 -7.17 20.51 -0.20
C VAL A 316 -8.65 20.39 0.17
N LEU A 317 -9.23 19.19 0.07
CA LEU A 317 -10.63 18.96 0.45
C LEU A 317 -10.83 19.19 1.94
N ALA A 318 -9.93 18.71 2.80
CA ALA A 318 -10.03 18.98 4.23
C ALA A 318 -9.98 20.48 4.57
N VAL A 319 -9.07 21.23 3.96
CA VAL A 319 -8.98 22.69 4.13
C VAL A 319 -10.28 23.36 3.68
N LEU A 320 -10.85 22.92 2.55
CA LEU A 320 -12.15 23.39 2.07
C LEU A 320 -13.25 23.17 3.11
N TRP A 321 -13.38 21.95 3.66
CA TRP A 321 -14.37 21.65 4.68
C TRP A 321 -14.14 22.41 5.99
N LEU A 322 -12.90 22.52 6.46
CA LEU A 322 -12.59 23.27 7.67
C LEU A 322 -12.89 24.76 7.50
N ALA A 323 -12.53 25.35 6.36
CA ALA A 323 -12.81 26.75 6.06
C ALA A 323 -14.33 27.00 5.93
N SER A 324 -15.03 26.15 5.18
CA SER A 324 -16.50 26.18 5.06
C SER A 324 -17.16 26.09 6.44
N GLY A 325 -16.68 25.18 7.28
CA GLY A 325 -17.20 24.99 8.62
C GLY A 325 -17.01 26.19 9.55
N LEU A 326 -15.85 26.83 9.51
CA LEU A 326 -15.58 28.07 10.24
C LEU A 326 -16.48 29.22 9.74
N ILE A 327 -16.66 29.35 8.43
CA ILE A 327 -17.58 30.34 7.86
C ILE A 327 -19.02 30.06 8.31
N GLY A 328 -19.47 28.80 8.22
CA GLY A 328 -20.80 28.38 8.68
C GLY A 328 -21.06 28.66 10.16
N LEU A 329 -20.04 28.56 11.01
CA LEU A 329 -20.15 28.86 12.44
C LEU A 329 -20.14 30.34 12.78
N PHE A 330 -19.29 31.13 12.12
CA PHE A 330 -18.96 32.48 12.59
C PHE A 330 -19.41 33.61 11.67
N LEU A 331 -19.80 33.34 10.42
CA LEU A 331 -20.28 34.39 9.52
C LEU A 331 -21.57 35.02 10.08
N PRO A 332 -21.63 36.36 10.26
CA PRO A 332 -22.83 37.03 10.77
C PRO A 332 -24.07 36.75 9.89
N ALA A 333 -25.23 36.62 10.54
CA ALA A 333 -26.50 36.35 9.85
C ALA A 333 -26.84 37.40 8.78
N THR A 334 -26.45 38.65 9.04
CA THR A 334 -26.64 39.80 8.13
C THR A 334 -25.94 39.64 6.78
N GLU A 335 -24.87 38.82 6.71
CA GLU A 335 -24.09 38.63 5.49
C GLU A 335 -24.67 37.55 4.57
N PHE A 336 -25.36 36.54 5.12
CA PHE A 336 -25.83 35.39 4.33
C PHE A 336 -27.34 35.26 4.21
N LEU A 337 -28.14 35.79 5.14
CA LEU A 337 -29.60 35.79 5.01
C LEU A 337 -30.10 36.52 3.73
N PRO A 338 -29.50 37.65 3.30
CA PRO A 338 -29.90 38.31 2.05
C PRO A 338 -29.65 37.47 0.79
N LEU A 339 -28.87 36.40 0.88
CA LEU A 339 -28.66 35.47 -0.24
C LEU A 339 -29.81 34.46 -0.39
N ILE A 340 -30.70 34.37 0.60
CA ILE A 340 -31.78 33.39 0.71
C ILE A 340 -33.10 34.12 1.03
N THR A 341 -33.50 35.06 0.18
CA THR A 341 -34.61 36.01 0.45
C THR A 341 -36.02 35.43 0.33
N ASN A 342 -36.19 34.27 -0.32
CA ASN A 342 -37.50 33.67 -0.61
C ASN A 342 -37.67 32.26 -0.02
N ALA A 343 -36.89 31.92 1.01
CA ALA A 343 -37.04 30.61 1.64
C ALA A 343 -38.35 30.53 2.45
N PRO A 344 -39.11 29.42 2.38
CA PRO A 344 -40.35 29.22 3.14
C PRO A 344 -40.10 28.88 4.63
N VAL A 345 -38.93 29.25 5.16
CA VAL A 345 -38.49 28.93 6.53
C VAL A 345 -38.00 30.19 7.23
N SER A 346 -38.12 30.24 8.56
CA SER A 346 -37.71 31.42 9.33
C SER A 346 -36.20 31.61 9.38
N ASP A 347 -35.76 32.85 9.55
CA ASP A 347 -34.34 33.21 9.69
C ASP A 347 -33.65 32.43 10.81
N ALA A 348 -34.35 32.18 11.93
CA ALA A 348 -33.82 31.38 13.03
C ALA A 348 -33.46 29.95 12.59
N VAL A 349 -34.29 29.34 11.73
CA VAL A 349 -34.02 28.01 11.17
C VAL A 349 -32.84 28.06 10.19
N LEU A 350 -32.77 29.07 9.31
CA LEU A 350 -31.65 29.24 8.38
C LEU A 350 -30.32 29.44 9.11
N ILE A 351 -30.32 30.25 10.18
CA ILE A 351 -29.14 30.44 11.03
C ILE A 351 -28.76 29.13 11.70
N ALA A 352 -29.70 28.42 12.30
CA ALA A 352 -29.44 27.13 12.95
C ALA A 352 -28.86 26.11 11.96
N LEU A 353 -29.43 26.00 10.75
CA LEU A 353 -28.92 25.13 9.69
C LEU A 353 -27.49 25.52 9.28
N ALA A 354 -27.19 26.81 9.13
CA ALA A 354 -25.83 27.27 8.83
C ALA A 354 -24.84 26.88 9.95
N ARG A 355 -25.24 27.01 11.23
CA ARG A 355 -24.37 26.64 12.36
C ARG A 355 -24.16 25.12 12.46
N ILE A 356 -25.23 24.34 12.32
CA ILE A 356 -25.17 22.87 12.33
C ILE A 356 -24.33 22.36 11.15
N GLY A 357 -24.55 22.91 9.95
CA GLY A 357 -23.73 22.64 8.77
C GLY A 357 -22.26 22.98 9.03
N GLY A 358 -22.00 24.12 9.66
CA GLY A 358 -20.65 24.53 10.06
C GLY A 358 -19.94 23.51 10.96
N VAL A 359 -20.63 22.97 11.98
CA VAL A 359 -20.09 21.89 12.83
C VAL A 359 -19.83 20.63 12.01
N ALA A 360 -20.78 20.22 11.17
CA ALA A 360 -20.67 19.02 10.34
C ALA A 360 -19.46 19.09 9.40
N ASP A 361 -19.23 20.24 8.78
CA ASP A 361 -18.10 20.52 7.90
C ASP A 361 -16.77 20.42 8.64
N ILE A 362 -16.65 20.99 9.86
CA ILE A 362 -15.43 20.86 10.67
C ILE A 362 -15.14 19.40 11.01
N VAL A 363 -16.15 18.68 11.50
CA VAL A 363 -16.01 17.26 11.84
C VAL A 363 -15.54 16.47 10.61
N LEU A 364 -16.17 16.69 9.46
CA LEU A 364 -15.81 16.02 8.22
C LEU A 364 -14.38 16.36 7.78
N GLY A 365 -13.98 17.62 7.83
CA GLY A 365 -12.61 18.06 7.53
C GLY A 365 -11.56 17.36 8.40
N VAL A 366 -11.80 17.24 9.71
CA VAL A 366 -10.92 16.51 10.63
C VAL A 366 -10.87 15.01 10.31
N LEU A 367 -12.01 14.38 10.03
CA LEU A 367 -12.07 12.96 9.68
C LEU A 367 -11.31 12.65 8.39
N ILE A 368 -11.40 13.53 7.38
CA ILE A 368 -10.65 13.44 6.13
C ILE A 368 -9.15 13.53 6.39
N LEU A 369 -8.69 14.53 7.17
CA LEU A 369 -7.26 14.67 7.50
C LEU A 369 -6.68 13.46 8.22
N ARG A 370 -7.47 12.84 9.11
CA ARG A 370 -7.08 11.64 9.85
C ARG A 370 -7.14 10.36 9.03
N GLY A 371 -7.69 10.40 7.81
CA GLY A 371 -7.94 9.21 7.01
C GLY A 371 -8.89 8.24 7.73
N TRP A 372 -9.86 8.75 8.48
CA TRP A 372 -10.85 7.93 9.16
C TRP A 372 -11.86 7.41 8.14
N ARG A 373 -11.99 6.08 8.04
CA ARG A 373 -12.89 5.36 7.11
C ARG A 373 -13.04 6.07 5.74
N PRO A 374 -11.98 6.14 4.91
CA PRO A 374 -11.94 7.00 3.71
C PRO A 374 -13.13 6.83 2.74
N ARG A 375 -13.66 5.60 2.62
CA ARG A 375 -14.85 5.33 1.79
C ARG A 375 -16.10 6.03 2.32
N LEU A 376 -16.30 5.98 3.64
CA LEU A 376 -17.44 6.62 4.29
C LEU A 376 -17.31 8.14 4.23
N THR A 377 -16.14 8.70 4.54
CA THR A 377 -15.94 10.16 4.48
C THR A 377 -16.07 10.70 3.06
N THR A 378 -15.63 9.97 2.04
CA THR A 378 -15.88 10.34 0.63
C THR A 378 -17.38 10.35 0.31
N LEU A 379 -18.12 9.33 0.74
CA LEU A 379 -19.57 9.28 0.55
C LEU A 379 -20.28 10.44 1.25
N LEU A 380 -19.92 10.72 2.52
CA LEU A 380 -20.50 11.82 3.29
C LEU A 380 -20.23 13.19 2.64
N GLN A 381 -19.02 13.41 2.12
CA GLN A 381 -18.70 14.61 1.35
C GLN A 381 -19.63 14.77 0.13
N ALA A 382 -19.76 13.72 -0.68
CA ALA A 382 -20.61 13.76 -1.86
C ALA A 382 -22.08 14.01 -1.50
N LEU A 383 -22.59 13.33 -0.47
CA LEU A 383 -23.98 13.50 -0.01
C LEU A 383 -24.24 14.90 0.53
N LEU A 384 -23.31 15.48 1.30
CA LEU A 384 -23.45 16.85 1.80
C LEU A 384 -23.46 17.85 0.65
N VAL A 385 -22.48 17.76 -0.25
CA VAL A 385 -22.42 18.65 -1.43
C VAL A 385 -23.67 18.56 -2.27
N LEU A 386 -24.15 17.35 -2.58
CA LEU A 386 -25.39 17.16 -3.34
C LEU A 386 -26.61 17.67 -2.57
N GLY A 387 -26.69 17.39 -1.27
CA GLY A 387 -27.81 17.75 -0.41
C GLY A 387 -28.00 19.26 -0.30
N TYR A 388 -26.95 20.01 0.06
CA TYR A 388 -27.07 21.47 0.14
C TYR A 388 -27.19 22.11 -1.25
N THR A 389 -26.59 21.52 -2.31
CA THR A 389 -26.78 22.02 -3.68
C THR A 389 -28.23 21.91 -4.11
N ALA A 390 -28.88 20.77 -3.84
CA ALA A 390 -30.29 20.58 -4.14
C ALA A 390 -31.18 21.55 -3.33
N ALA A 391 -30.92 21.68 -2.02
CA ALA A 391 -31.64 22.60 -1.16
C ALA A 391 -31.53 24.06 -1.66
N PHE A 392 -30.32 24.54 -1.94
CA PHE A 392 -30.11 25.90 -2.41
C PHE A 392 -30.54 26.14 -3.86
N THR A 393 -30.61 25.10 -4.69
CA THR A 393 -31.23 25.22 -6.02
C THR A 393 -32.72 25.54 -5.92
N LEU A 394 -33.41 24.96 -4.93
CA LEU A 394 -34.83 25.22 -4.70
C LEU A 394 -35.07 26.54 -3.96
N LEU A 395 -34.26 26.83 -2.93
CA LEU A 395 -34.44 27.99 -2.05
C LEU A 395 -33.88 29.30 -2.61
N ALA A 396 -32.81 29.23 -3.39
CA ALA A 396 -32.06 30.38 -3.88
C ALA A 396 -31.39 30.08 -5.24
N PRO A 397 -32.17 29.85 -6.33
CA PRO A 397 -31.63 29.45 -7.64
C PRO A 397 -30.65 30.47 -8.24
N LEU A 398 -30.73 31.74 -7.84
CA LEU A 398 -29.78 32.78 -8.28
C LEU A 398 -28.33 32.51 -7.83
N LEU A 399 -28.11 31.64 -6.83
CA LEU A 399 -26.77 31.23 -6.41
C LEU A 399 -25.98 30.49 -7.52
N TRP A 400 -26.65 29.99 -8.56
CA TRP A 400 -26.00 29.45 -9.76
C TRP A 400 -25.36 30.53 -10.63
N LEU A 401 -25.91 31.74 -10.61
CA LEU A 401 -25.53 32.85 -11.50
C LEU A 401 -24.55 33.84 -10.85
N LEU A 402 -24.12 33.58 -9.62
CA LEU A 402 -23.19 34.47 -8.92
C LEU A 402 -21.86 34.59 -9.72
N PRO A 403 -21.35 35.82 -9.96
CA PRO A 403 -20.15 36.05 -10.79
C PRO A 403 -18.89 35.31 -10.32
N LEU A 404 -18.80 35.01 -9.02
CA LEU A 404 -17.67 34.27 -8.44
C LEU A 404 -17.93 32.75 -8.35
N GLY A 405 -18.91 32.24 -9.08
CA GLY A 405 -19.14 30.81 -9.30
C GLY A 405 -19.80 30.08 -8.13
N GLY A 406 -20.85 30.66 -7.53
CA GLY A 406 -21.58 30.18 -6.34
C GLY A 406 -21.79 28.66 -6.25
N LEU A 407 -22.96 28.15 -6.65
CA LEU A 407 -23.22 26.70 -6.64
C LEU A 407 -22.44 25.96 -7.73
N LEU A 408 -21.99 26.66 -8.79
CA LEU A 408 -21.26 26.05 -9.89
C LEU A 408 -19.93 25.39 -9.45
N LYS A 409 -19.28 25.90 -8.40
CA LYS A 409 -18.07 25.30 -7.80
C LYS A 409 -18.29 23.90 -7.22
N ASN A 410 -19.53 23.49 -6.96
CA ASN A 410 -19.82 22.18 -6.41
C ASN A 410 -19.54 21.06 -7.44
N LEU A 411 -19.64 21.34 -8.73
CA LEU A 411 -19.33 20.37 -9.80
C LEU A 411 -17.86 19.93 -9.78
N PRO A 412 -16.85 20.83 -9.83
CA PRO A 412 -15.46 20.42 -9.69
C PRO A 412 -15.15 19.85 -8.31
N ILE A 413 -15.81 20.28 -7.23
CA ILE A 413 -15.63 19.67 -5.90
C ILE A 413 -16.08 18.20 -5.90
N LEU A 414 -17.24 17.89 -6.48
CA LEU A 414 -17.71 16.51 -6.64
C LEU A 414 -16.75 15.68 -7.49
N ALA A 415 -16.17 16.25 -8.54
CA ALA A 415 -15.14 15.59 -9.32
C ALA A 415 -13.88 15.29 -8.49
N LEU A 416 -13.40 16.23 -7.67
CA LEU A 416 -12.25 16.03 -6.77
C LEU A 416 -12.53 14.97 -5.70
N ILE A 417 -13.74 14.95 -5.14
CA ILE A 417 -14.20 13.89 -4.22
C ILE A 417 -14.18 12.55 -4.93
N GLY A 418 -14.69 12.48 -6.16
CA GLY A 418 -14.66 11.26 -6.99
C GLY A 418 -13.24 10.76 -7.28
N ILE A 419 -12.32 11.66 -7.61
CA ILE A 419 -10.90 11.32 -7.82
C ILE A 419 -10.28 10.81 -6.52
N LEU A 420 -10.51 11.47 -5.39
CA LEU A 420 -10.03 11.00 -4.09
C LEU A 420 -10.57 9.59 -3.77
N ALA A 421 -11.85 9.33 -4.07
CA ALA A 421 -12.47 8.01 -3.89
C ALA A 421 -11.75 6.89 -4.65
N ILE A 422 -11.30 7.19 -5.87
CA ILE A 422 -10.54 6.27 -6.72
C ILE A 422 -9.15 6.05 -6.14
N LEU A 423 -8.45 7.12 -5.77
CA LEU A 423 -7.08 7.05 -5.25
C LEU A 423 -6.98 6.40 -3.86
N GLU A 424 -8.04 6.43 -3.05
CA GLU A 424 -8.09 5.74 -1.76
C GLU A 424 -8.17 4.22 -1.88
N LYS A 425 -8.58 3.69 -3.03
CA LYS A 425 -8.55 2.25 -3.31
C LYS A 425 -7.16 1.85 -3.80
N GLU A 426 -6.20 1.72 -2.89
CA GLU A 426 -4.83 1.28 -3.25
C GLU A 426 -4.69 -0.24 -3.48
N ARG A 427 -5.75 -1.02 -3.23
CA ARG A 427 -6.10 -2.33 -3.79
C ARG A 427 -7.42 -2.81 -3.20
#